data_AF-A0A956RTC9-F1
#
_entry.id   AF-A0A956RTC9-F1
#
_cell.length_a   1.000
_cell.length_b   1.000
_cell.length_c   1.000
_cell.angle_alpha   90.00
_cell.angle_beta   90.00
_cell.angle_gamma   90.00
#
_symmetry.space_group_name_H-M   'P 1'
#
loop_
_entity.id
_entity.type
_entity.pdbx_description
1 polymer ?
#
loop_
_entity_poly.entity_id
_entity_poly.type
_entity_poly.pdbx_seq_one_letter_code
_entity_poly.pdbx_strand_id
1 'polypeptide(L)'
;GLIDVLDISDPTNPTLLFSIDLSPYGNQANSVDVHDGVVAAAVEDNDKQAPGKVVFFDTDGNFLNYVMAGALPDMITFTPDGMYVLTANEGEPNDDYTVDPEGSVTVVDISGGVAAAVAATADFHAFNSAVLDPSIRIFGPGSSVSQDLEPEYITISKDSKTAYVTCQENNAIAVVDIASATVTELVGLGHKDHSLSGNALD
;
A
#
# COMPACT_ATOMS: atom_id res chain seq x y z
N GLY A 1 4.73 17.30 2.32
CA GLY A 1 5.68 16.37 1.68
C GLY A 1 5.94 16.84 0.26
N LEU A 2 7.01 16.33 -0.37
CA LEU A 2 7.39 16.68 -1.74
C LEU A 2 7.72 15.39 -2.50
N ILE A 3 7.58 15.44 -3.83
CA ILE A 3 8.21 14.46 -4.74
C ILE A 3 9.29 15.22 -5.52
N ASP A 4 10.55 14.84 -5.34
CA ASP A 4 11.67 15.44 -6.08
C ASP A 4 11.90 14.69 -7.40
N VAL A 5 11.97 15.45 -8.49
CA VAL A 5 12.30 14.94 -9.82
C VAL A 5 13.76 15.26 -10.12
N LEU A 6 14.58 14.23 -10.27
CA LEU A 6 16.02 14.35 -10.48
C LEU A 6 16.42 13.94 -11.90
N ASP A 7 17.32 14.69 -12.51
CA ASP A 7 18.08 14.23 -13.67
C ASP A 7 19.23 13.33 -13.18
N ILE A 8 19.25 12.11 -13.70
CA ILE A 8 20.24 11.07 -13.40
C ILE A 8 21.06 10.65 -14.64
N SER A 9 21.13 11.52 -15.66
CA SER A 9 21.98 11.32 -16.85
C SER A 9 23.47 11.13 -16.49
N ASP A 10 23.91 11.74 -15.39
CA ASP A 10 25.10 11.35 -14.65
C ASP A 10 24.69 10.74 -13.29
N PRO A 11 24.68 9.41 -13.13
CA PRO A 11 24.28 8.76 -11.88
C PRO A 11 25.25 9.00 -10.73
N THR A 12 26.45 9.54 -10.99
CA THR A 12 27.40 9.93 -9.94
C THR A 12 27.16 11.34 -9.42
N ASN A 13 26.35 12.14 -10.12
CA ASN A 13 25.99 13.51 -9.76
C ASN A 13 24.54 13.86 -10.16
N PRO A 14 23.53 13.29 -9.48
CA PRO A 14 22.13 13.63 -9.72
C PRO A 14 21.85 15.11 -9.49
N THR A 15 21.01 15.72 -10.33
CA THR A 15 20.62 17.13 -10.19
C THR A 15 19.12 17.28 -10.06
N LEU A 16 18.67 18.07 -9.08
CA LEU A 16 17.25 18.40 -8.92
C LEU A 16 16.76 19.24 -10.11
N LEU A 17 15.70 18.77 -10.77
CA LEU A 17 15.00 19.52 -11.82
C LEU A 17 13.90 20.39 -11.21
N PHE A 18 12.99 19.76 -10.47
CA PHE A 18 11.88 20.42 -9.77
C PHE A 18 11.32 19.50 -8.68
N SER A 19 10.44 20.05 -7.85
CA SER A 19 9.70 19.31 -6.82
C SER A 19 8.20 19.52 -7.00
N ILE A 20 7.42 18.46 -6.80
CA ILE A 20 5.96 18.52 -6.77
C ILE A 20 5.52 18.74 -5.31
N ASP A 21 4.73 19.80 -5.06
CA ASP A 21 4.17 20.07 -3.73
C ASP A 21 2.95 19.19 -3.46
N LEU A 22 3.01 18.40 -2.38
CA LEU A 22 1.93 17.52 -1.98
C LEU A 22 1.02 18.10 -0.89
N SER A 23 1.34 19.29 -0.35
CA SER A 23 0.52 19.93 0.69
C SER A 23 -0.97 20.10 0.35
N PRO A 24 -1.39 20.26 -0.93
CA PRO A 24 -2.81 20.29 -1.27
C PRO A 24 -3.53 18.93 -1.11
N TYR A 25 -2.79 17.83 -1.03
CA TYR A 25 -3.33 16.47 -1.06
C TYR A 25 -3.20 15.73 0.27
N GLY A 26 -2.28 16.13 1.14
CA GLY A 26 -2.09 15.50 2.44
C GLY A 26 -0.80 15.93 3.10
N ASN A 27 -0.32 15.15 4.06
CA ASN A 27 0.88 15.47 4.82
C ASN A 27 2.15 15.15 4.03
N GLN A 28 2.35 13.88 3.65
CA GLN A 28 3.54 13.44 2.92
C GLN A 28 3.23 12.27 1.98
N ALA A 29 4.09 12.05 0.98
CA ALA A 29 4.06 10.81 0.22
C ALA A 29 4.91 9.77 0.92
N ASN A 30 4.34 8.58 1.11
CA ASN A 30 5.06 7.43 1.63
C ASN A 30 5.67 6.60 0.50
N SER A 31 5.06 6.63 -0.69
CA SER A 31 5.57 5.95 -1.88
C SER A 31 5.17 6.63 -3.17
N VAL A 32 5.97 6.40 -4.21
CA VAL A 32 5.75 6.87 -5.58
C VAL A 32 6.11 5.76 -6.57
N ASP A 33 5.29 5.59 -7.61
CA ASP A 33 5.58 4.70 -8.74
C ASP A 33 5.27 5.42 -10.06
N VAL A 34 5.87 4.98 -11.16
CA VAL A 34 5.75 5.62 -12.49
C VAL A 34 5.55 4.56 -13.57
N HIS A 35 4.50 4.72 -14.38
CA HIS A 35 4.22 3.85 -15.53
C HIS A 35 3.70 4.68 -16.71
N ASP A 36 4.27 4.45 -17.90
CA ASP A 36 3.87 5.09 -19.18
C ASP A 36 3.60 6.61 -19.12
N GLY A 37 4.43 7.35 -18.37
CA GLY A 37 4.36 8.81 -18.26
C GLY A 37 3.40 9.33 -17.18
N VAL A 38 2.77 8.43 -16.41
CA VAL A 38 1.96 8.75 -15.24
C VAL A 38 2.76 8.47 -13.98
N VAL A 39 2.78 9.45 -13.07
CA VAL A 39 3.31 9.33 -11.71
C VAL A 39 2.13 9.11 -10.77
N ALA A 40 2.18 8.09 -9.93
CA ALA A 40 1.20 7.86 -8.86
C ALA A 40 1.89 7.92 -7.50
N ALA A 41 1.28 8.59 -6.54
CA ALA A 41 1.81 8.72 -5.18
C ALA A 41 0.77 8.31 -4.14
N ALA A 42 1.18 7.50 -3.16
CA ALA A 42 0.44 7.25 -1.93
C ALA A 42 0.72 8.40 -0.95
N VAL A 43 -0.30 9.18 -0.62
CA VAL A 43 -0.19 10.37 0.22
C VAL A 43 -1.05 10.20 1.47
N GLU A 44 -0.42 10.21 2.64
CA GLU A 44 -1.11 10.13 3.92
C GLU A 44 -1.85 11.44 4.26
N ASP A 45 -2.91 11.34 5.07
CA ASP A 45 -3.56 12.52 5.63
C ASP A 45 -2.72 13.12 6.77
N ASN A 46 -3.08 14.32 7.23
CA ASN A 46 -2.44 14.93 8.40
C ASN A 46 -2.81 14.19 9.70
N ASP A 47 -3.97 13.55 9.71
CA ASP A 47 -4.33 12.54 10.69
C ASP A 47 -4.04 11.16 10.10
N LYS A 48 -3.02 10.45 10.60
CA LYS A 48 -2.60 9.15 10.09
C LYS A 48 -3.74 8.12 10.08
N GLN A 49 -4.66 8.21 11.05
CA GLN A 49 -5.79 7.29 11.16
C GLN A 49 -6.93 7.64 10.17
N ALA A 50 -6.86 8.77 9.47
CA ALA A 50 -7.84 9.17 8.47
C ALA A 50 -7.47 8.66 7.07
N PRO A 51 -8.47 8.49 6.17
CA PRO A 51 -8.23 8.12 4.79
C PRO A 51 -7.25 9.05 4.06
N GLY A 52 -6.18 8.48 3.50
CA GLY A 52 -5.24 9.17 2.62
C GLY A 52 -5.74 9.23 1.18
N LYS A 53 -4.80 9.44 0.24
CA LYS A 53 -5.11 9.59 -1.19
C LYS A 53 -4.09 8.88 -2.07
N VAL A 54 -4.56 8.39 -3.21
CA VAL A 54 -3.72 8.14 -4.38
C VAL A 54 -3.79 9.36 -5.28
N VAL A 55 -2.65 10.02 -5.51
CA VAL A 55 -2.56 11.25 -6.31
C VAL A 55 -1.78 10.98 -7.58
N PHE A 56 -2.30 11.45 -8.71
CA PHE A 56 -1.71 11.26 -10.02
C PHE A 56 -1.18 12.56 -10.60
N PHE A 57 0.02 12.49 -11.17
CA PHE A 57 0.67 13.55 -11.94
C PHE A 57 1.18 12.99 -13.28
N ASP A 58 1.53 13.86 -14.21
CA ASP A 58 2.43 13.48 -15.31
C ASP A 58 3.90 13.64 -14.89
N THR A 59 4.83 13.21 -15.75
CA THR A 59 6.28 13.32 -15.49
C THR A 59 6.82 14.74 -15.51
N ASP A 60 6.03 15.72 -15.94
CA ASP A 60 6.36 17.15 -15.86
C ASP A 60 5.86 17.77 -14.54
N GLY A 61 5.20 16.98 -13.69
CA GLY A 61 4.67 17.39 -12.38
C GLY A 61 3.29 18.04 -12.45
N ASN A 62 2.59 17.97 -13.58
CA ASN A 62 1.23 18.50 -13.67
C ASN A 62 0.25 17.53 -13.03
N PHE A 63 -0.63 18.05 -12.16
CA PHE A 63 -1.69 17.28 -11.54
C PHE A 63 -2.68 16.73 -12.58
N LEU A 64 -3.03 15.45 -12.46
CA LEU A 64 -3.98 14.76 -13.34
C LEU A 64 -5.30 14.44 -12.63
N ASN A 65 -5.24 13.75 -11.49
CA ASN A 65 -6.41 13.34 -10.70
C ASN A 65 -5.99 12.88 -9.29
N TYR A 66 -6.95 12.67 -8.39
CA TYR A 66 -6.74 11.88 -7.18
C TYR A 66 -7.98 11.04 -6.86
N VAL A 67 -7.77 9.95 -6.13
CA VAL A 67 -8.84 9.15 -5.50
C VAL A 67 -8.53 8.97 -4.02
N MET A 68 -9.58 8.71 -3.23
CA MET A 68 -9.40 8.40 -1.80
C MET A 68 -8.77 7.01 -1.65
N ALA A 69 -7.88 6.86 -0.67
CA ALA A 69 -7.29 5.60 -0.25
C ALA A 69 -7.81 5.23 1.16
N GLY A 70 -7.33 4.13 1.72
CA GLY A 70 -7.53 3.79 3.13
C GLY A 70 -6.68 4.66 4.06
N ALA A 71 -6.71 4.37 5.36
CA ALA A 71 -5.86 5.05 6.34
C ALA A 71 -4.39 4.68 6.13
N LEU A 72 -3.52 5.68 6.22
CA LEU A 72 -2.07 5.55 6.05
C LEU A 72 -1.66 4.72 4.81
N PRO A 73 -1.93 5.20 3.57
CA PRO A 73 -1.44 4.54 2.37
C PRO A 73 0.08 4.61 2.35
N ASP A 74 0.73 3.45 2.42
CA ASP A 74 2.17 3.38 2.62
C ASP A 74 2.92 3.15 1.30
N MET A 75 2.62 2.05 0.63
CA MET A 75 3.22 1.70 -0.67
C MET A 75 2.23 1.85 -1.81
N ILE A 76 2.72 2.24 -3.00
CA ILE A 76 1.95 2.28 -4.24
C ILE A 76 2.67 1.58 -5.38
N THR A 77 1.93 0.89 -6.26
CA THR A 77 2.51 0.33 -7.48
C THR A 77 1.50 0.15 -8.62
N PHE A 78 1.98 0.28 -9.86
CA PHE A 78 1.23 -0.05 -11.07
C PHE A 78 1.24 -1.56 -11.35
N THR A 79 0.12 -2.06 -11.86
CA THR A 79 0.08 -3.35 -12.55
C THR A 79 0.98 -3.36 -13.79
N PRO A 80 1.59 -4.50 -14.16
CA PRO A 80 2.46 -4.59 -15.34
C PRO A 80 1.85 -4.10 -16.66
N ASP A 81 0.55 -4.29 -16.86
CA ASP A 81 -0.22 -3.84 -18.02
C ASP A 81 -0.74 -2.40 -17.91
N GLY A 82 -0.47 -1.71 -16.80
CA GLY A 82 -0.81 -0.31 -16.57
C GLY A 82 -2.32 -0.04 -16.38
N MET A 83 -3.14 -1.08 -16.20
CA MET A 83 -4.61 -0.91 -16.09
C MET A 83 -5.08 -0.58 -14.68
N TYR A 84 -4.29 -0.95 -13.67
CA TYR A 84 -4.58 -0.68 -12.26
C TYR A 84 -3.39 -0.10 -11.52
N VAL A 85 -3.68 0.66 -10.47
CA VAL A 85 -2.73 1.10 -9.44
C VAL A 85 -3.22 0.61 -8.08
N LEU A 86 -2.32 0.05 -7.29
CA LEU A 86 -2.66 -0.46 -5.97
C LEU A 86 -1.87 0.30 -4.91
N THR A 87 -2.51 0.58 -3.77
CA THR A 87 -1.80 1.03 -2.57
C THR A 87 -2.18 0.19 -1.36
N ALA A 88 -1.17 -0.19 -0.57
CA ALA A 88 -1.36 -0.84 0.71
C ALA A 88 -1.66 0.24 1.74
N ASN A 89 -2.81 0.12 2.41
CA ASN A 89 -3.22 1.05 3.46
C ASN A 89 -2.97 0.35 4.79
N GLU A 90 -1.99 0.83 5.54
CA GLU A 90 -1.51 0.19 6.76
C GLU A 90 -2.62 0.12 7.81
N GLY A 91 -3.39 1.21 7.98
CA GLY A 91 -4.41 1.23 9.03
C GLY A 91 -3.83 1.33 10.45
N GLU A 92 -2.58 1.80 10.60
CA GLU A 92 -1.89 1.94 11.89
C GLU A 92 -2.78 2.63 12.95
N PRO A 93 -2.96 2.03 14.15
CA PRO A 93 -3.67 2.66 15.25
C PRO A 93 -2.89 3.85 15.81
N ASN A 94 -3.58 4.75 16.52
CA ASN A 94 -2.86 5.76 17.31
C ASN A 94 -2.14 5.12 18.51
N ASP A 95 -1.15 5.82 19.10
CA ASP A 95 -0.33 5.31 20.22
C ASP A 95 -1.13 4.72 21.39
N ASP A 96 -2.31 5.28 21.68
CA ASP A 96 -3.20 4.85 22.76
C ASP A 96 -4.18 3.73 22.36
N TYR A 97 -4.17 3.27 21.10
CA TYR A 97 -5.09 2.28 20.52
C TYR A 97 -6.58 2.65 20.68
N THR A 98 -6.88 3.95 20.70
CA THR A 98 -8.25 4.48 20.84
C THR A 98 -8.89 4.78 19.49
N VAL A 99 -8.08 4.97 18.46
CA VAL A 99 -8.49 5.07 17.06
C VAL A 99 -7.65 4.06 16.30
N ASP A 100 -8.31 3.04 15.78
CA ASP A 100 -7.71 1.86 15.17
C ASP A 100 -8.49 1.55 13.88
N PRO A 101 -8.12 2.21 12.76
CA PRO A 101 -8.77 1.99 11.47
C PRO A 101 -8.44 0.59 10.92
N GLU A 102 -9.21 0.14 9.94
CA GLU A 102 -8.93 -1.16 9.32
C GLU A 102 -7.85 -1.02 8.25
N GLY A 103 -6.85 -1.91 8.29
CA GLY A 103 -5.92 -2.09 7.20
C GLY A 103 -6.64 -2.62 5.96
N SER A 104 -6.14 -2.27 4.77
CA SER A 104 -6.78 -2.63 3.50
C SER A 104 -5.84 -2.43 2.31
N VAL A 105 -6.33 -2.76 1.11
CA VAL A 105 -5.66 -2.39 -0.14
C VAL A 105 -6.61 -1.57 -1.00
N THR A 106 -6.20 -0.37 -1.40
CA THR A 106 -6.94 0.41 -2.40
C THR A 106 -6.52 -0.07 -3.79
N VAL A 107 -7.49 -0.49 -4.61
CA VAL A 107 -7.28 -0.88 -6.00
C VAL A 107 -7.94 0.15 -6.90
N VAL A 108 -7.16 0.82 -7.75
CA VAL A 108 -7.62 1.90 -8.62
C VAL A 108 -7.60 1.43 -10.07
N ASP A 109 -8.78 1.26 -10.67
CA ASP A 109 -8.93 1.00 -12.10
C ASP A 109 -8.68 2.30 -12.87
N ILE A 110 -7.66 2.28 -13.74
CA ILE A 110 -7.30 3.39 -14.63
C ILE A 110 -7.35 2.96 -16.11
N SER A 111 -8.03 1.85 -16.43
CA SER A 111 -8.17 1.33 -17.80
C SER A 111 -8.90 2.32 -18.74
N GLY A 112 -9.77 3.18 -18.17
CA GLY A 112 -10.40 4.31 -18.85
C GLY A 112 -9.53 5.58 -18.93
N GLY A 113 -8.28 5.51 -18.47
CA GLY A 113 -7.38 6.63 -18.24
C GLY A 113 -7.53 7.22 -16.83
N VAL A 114 -6.47 7.87 -16.34
CA VAL A 114 -6.38 8.45 -14.98
C VAL A 114 -7.52 9.42 -14.66
N ALA A 115 -8.01 10.18 -15.63
CA ALA A 115 -9.15 11.10 -15.43
C ALA A 115 -10.48 10.37 -15.12
N ALA A 116 -10.59 9.09 -15.46
CA ALA A 116 -11.73 8.22 -15.21
C ALA A 116 -11.43 7.19 -14.10
N ALA A 117 -10.40 7.41 -13.27
CA ALA A 117 -9.98 6.49 -12.24
C ALA A 117 -11.13 6.12 -11.28
N VAL A 118 -11.27 4.83 -10.98
CA VAL A 118 -12.25 4.30 -10.03
C VAL A 118 -11.54 3.49 -8.96
N ALA A 119 -11.67 3.92 -7.70
CA ALA A 119 -11.11 3.19 -6.56
C ALA A 119 -12.12 2.19 -5.99
N ALA A 120 -11.61 1.03 -5.59
CA ALA A 120 -12.27 0.01 -4.78
C ALA A 120 -11.34 -0.41 -3.63
N THR A 121 -11.93 -0.96 -2.57
CA THR A 121 -11.20 -1.40 -1.37
C THR A 121 -11.25 -2.92 -1.28
N ALA A 122 -10.08 -3.56 -1.22
CA ALA A 122 -9.95 -4.93 -0.76
C ALA A 122 -9.76 -4.90 0.76
N ASP A 123 -10.82 -5.24 1.49
CA ASP A 123 -10.84 -5.32 2.96
C ASP A 123 -10.51 -6.74 3.46
N PHE A 124 -10.40 -6.87 4.79
CA PHE A 124 -10.18 -8.13 5.47
C PHE A 124 -11.40 -8.64 6.24
N HIS A 125 -12.60 -8.11 5.99
CA HIS A 125 -13.79 -8.42 6.82
C HIS A 125 -14.13 -9.89 6.84
N ALA A 126 -13.89 -10.58 5.71
CA ALA A 126 -14.09 -12.03 5.58
C ALA A 126 -13.25 -12.85 6.59
N PHE A 127 -12.15 -12.28 7.09
CA PHE A 127 -11.22 -12.94 8.00
C PHE A 127 -11.50 -12.68 9.49
N ASN A 128 -12.35 -11.71 9.83
CA ASN A 128 -12.70 -11.37 11.22
C ASN A 128 -13.31 -12.52 12.03
N SER A 129 -13.91 -13.49 11.36
CA SER A 129 -14.49 -14.69 11.98
C SER A 129 -13.89 -15.98 11.44
N ALA A 130 -12.81 -15.89 10.65
CA ALA A 130 -12.16 -17.06 10.07
C ALA A 130 -11.20 -17.72 11.08
N VAL A 131 -10.97 -19.01 10.90
CA VAL A 131 -9.85 -19.69 11.56
C VAL A 131 -8.61 -19.41 10.71
N LEU A 132 -7.71 -18.59 11.24
CA LEU A 132 -6.46 -18.24 10.56
C LEU A 132 -5.39 -19.32 10.73
N ASP A 133 -4.37 -19.28 9.87
CA ASP A 133 -3.13 -20.00 10.13
C ASP A 133 -2.56 -19.53 11.49
N PRO A 134 -2.21 -20.44 12.40
CA PRO A 134 -1.75 -20.07 13.74
C PRO A 134 -0.38 -19.35 13.77
N SER A 135 0.33 -19.27 12.65
CA SER A 135 1.53 -18.43 12.49
C SER A 135 1.24 -16.98 12.14
N ILE A 136 0.01 -16.65 11.75
CA ILE A 136 -0.45 -15.27 11.58
C ILE A 136 -0.68 -14.68 12.98
N ARG A 137 -0.06 -13.54 13.22
CA ARG A 137 -0.10 -12.87 14.53
C ARG A 137 -1.21 -11.82 14.51
N ILE A 138 -2.16 -12.01 15.42
CA ILE A 138 -3.16 -10.99 15.78
C ILE A 138 -2.87 -10.59 17.23
N PHE A 139 -2.45 -9.36 17.46
CA PHE A 139 -1.84 -8.98 18.75
C PHE A 139 -2.28 -7.62 19.32
N GLY A 140 -2.96 -6.80 18.52
CA GLY A 140 -3.58 -5.56 18.90
C GLY A 140 -4.61 -5.76 20.04
N PRO A 141 -4.67 -4.83 20.99
CA PRO A 141 -5.54 -4.93 22.15
C PRO A 141 -7.01 -4.74 21.77
N GLY A 142 -7.74 -5.85 21.65
CA GLY A 142 -9.18 -5.84 21.37
C GLY A 142 -9.54 -5.52 19.91
N SER A 143 -8.55 -5.55 19.02
CA SER A 143 -8.70 -5.40 17.58
C SER A 143 -9.49 -6.58 16.99
N SER A 144 -10.18 -6.30 15.89
CA SER A 144 -10.58 -7.33 14.93
C SER A 144 -9.39 -7.71 14.04
N VAL A 145 -9.49 -8.81 13.29
CA VAL A 145 -8.44 -9.16 12.31
C VAL A 145 -8.25 -8.05 11.28
N SER A 146 -9.33 -7.39 10.86
CA SER A 146 -9.25 -6.29 9.88
C SER A 146 -8.59 -5.03 10.41
N GLN A 147 -8.63 -4.80 11.72
CA GLN A 147 -7.90 -3.72 12.35
C GLN A 147 -6.43 -4.09 12.58
N ASP A 148 -6.17 -5.34 12.98
CA ASP A 148 -4.81 -5.78 13.31
C ASP A 148 -3.90 -5.97 12.11
N LEU A 149 -4.47 -6.36 10.96
CA LEU A 149 -3.69 -6.57 9.75
C LEU A 149 -3.25 -5.22 9.20
N GLU A 150 -1.93 -5.04 9.09
CA GLU A 150 -1.29 -3.80 8.62
C GLU A 150 -0.57 -4.03 7.27
N PRO A 151 -1.23 -3.85 6.11
CA PRO A 151 -0.61 -3.96 4.79
C PRO A 151 0.44 -2.90 4.52
N GLU A 152 1.62 -3.31 4.04
CA GLU A 152 2.73 -2.37 3.84
C GLU A 152 3.31 -2.39 2.42
N TYR A 153 3.72 -3.55 1.89
CA TYR A 153 4.32 -3.66 0.54
C TYR A 153 3.53 -4.57 -0.39
N ILE A 154 3.47 -4.19 -1.68
CA ILE A 154 2.77 -4.94 -2.73
C ILE A 154 3.75 -5.45 -3.79
N THR A 155 3.56 -6.67 -4.26
CA THR A 155 4.08 -7.10 -5.55
C THR A 155 2.97 -7.71 -6.41
N ILE A 156 3.10 -7.57 -7.73
CA ILE A 156 2.04 -7.94 -8.67
C ILE A 156 2.53 -9.08 -9.58
N SER A 157 1.67 -10.07 -9.75
CA SER A 157 1.85 -11.17 -10.69
C SER A 157 2.01 -10.66 -12.14
N LYS A 158 2.77 -11.39 -12.95
CA LYS A 158 3.09 -10.97 -14.33
C LYS A 158 1.88 -10.84 -15.26
N ASP A 159 0.75 -11.46 -14.93
CA ASP A 159 -0.48 -11.36 -15.71
C ASP A 159 -1.46 -10.31 -15.17
N SER A 160 -1.00 -9.45 -14.23
CA SER A 160 -1.77 -8.34 -13.64
C SER A 160 -3.04 -8.72 -12.88
N LYS A 161 -3.22 -9.99 -12.50
CA LYS A 161 -4.47 -10.44 -11.86
C LYS A 161 -4.39 -10.54 -10.35
N THR A 162 -3.21 -10.87 -9.85
CA THR A 162 -2.99 -11.13 -8.42
C THR A 162 -1.95 -10.18 -7.86
N ALA A 163 -2.26 -9.56 -6.74
CA ALA A 163 -1.31 -8.86 -5.91
C ALA A 163 -1.02 -9.67 -4.64
N TYR A 164 0.22 -9.62 -4.18
CA TYR A 164 0.68 -10.21 -2.93
C TYR A 164 1.12 -9.06 -2.04
N VAL A 165 0.49 -8.96 -0.86
CA VAL A 165 0.66 -7.82 0.03
C VAL A 165 1.19 -8.30 1.36
N THR A 166 2.30 -7.74 1.83
CA THR A 166 2.87 -8.11 3.12
C THR A 166 2.12 -7.43 4.25
N CYS A 167 1.82 -8.18 5.32
CA CYS A 167 1.41 -7.66 6.62
C CYS A 167 2.51 -8.06 7.61
N GLN A 168 3.55 -7.21 7.70
CA GLN A 168 4.84 -7.61 8.26
C GLN A 168 4.76 -7.86 9.77
N GLU A 169 3.99 -7.05 10.48
CA GLU A 169 3.70 -7.14 11.91
C GLU A 169 2.99 -8.47 12.23
N ASN A 170 2.11 -8.88 11.31
CA ASN A 170 1.27 -10.06 11.43
C ASN A 170 1.91 -11.34 10.91
N ASN A 171 3.14 -11.29 10.37
CA ASN A 171 3.83 -12.45 9.80
C ASN A 171 3.02 -13.14 8.68
N ALA A 172 2.39 -12.33 7.81
CA ALA A 172 1.45 -12.81 6.80
C ALA A 172 1.64 -12.17 5.42
N ILE A 173 1.15 -12.85 4.39
CA ILE A 173 0.93 -12.31 3.05
C ILE A 173 -0.56 -12.41 2.71
N ALA A 174 -1.17 -11.29 2.35
CA ALA A 174 -2.51 -11.25 1.77
C ALA A 174 -2.45 -11.42 0.25
N VAL A 175 -3.30 -12.28 -0.30
CA VAL A 175 -3.43 -12.51 -1.74
C VAL A 175 -4.68 -11.81 -2.25
N VAL A 176 -4.51 -10.83 -3.12
CA VAL A 176 -5.60 -9.98 -3.62
C VAL A 176 -5.90 -10.31 -5.08
N ASP A 177 -7.17 -10.59 -5.39
CA ASP A 177 -7.68 -10.52 -6.76
C ASP A 177 -7.89 -9.05 -7.13
N ILE A 178 -7.16 -8.59 -8.13
CA ILE A 178 -7.11 -7.17 -8.51
C ILE A 178 -8.42 -6.74 -9.15
N ALA A 179 -8.98 -7.56 -10.04
CA ALA A 179 -10.16 -7.19 -10.81
C ALA A 179 -11.40 -7.04 -9.91
N SER A 180 -11.54 -7.89 -8.88
CA SER A 180 -12.65 -7.79 -7.93
C SER A 180 -12.33 -6.98 -6.68
N ALA A 181 -11.09 -6.48 -6.53
CA ALA A 181 -10.60 -5.84 -5.31
C ALA A 181 -10.95 -6.66 -4.06
N THR A 182 -10.50 -7.91 -4.00
CA THR A 182 -10.85 -8.83 -2.91
C THR A 182 -9.63 -9.53 -2.36
N VAL A 183 -9.45 -9.50 -1.04
CA VAL A 183 -8.48 -10.38 -0.37
C VAL A 183 -9.06 -11.80 -0.39
N THR A 184 -8.41 -12.68 -1.14
CA THR A 184 -8.84 -14.07 -1.37
C THR A 184 -8.23 -15.05 -0.36
N GLU A 185 -7.05 -14.74 0.17
CA GLU A 185 -6.31 -15.61 1.06
C GLU A 185 -5.38 -14.82 1.98
N LEU A 186 -5.16 -15.34 3.19
CA LEU A 186 -4.08 -14.93 4.10
C LEU A 186 -3.14 -16.11 4.30
N VAL A 187 -1.86 -15.92 3.97
CA VAL A 187 -0.82 -16.94 4.05
C VAL A 187 0.15 -16.60 5.16
N GLY A 188 0.21 -17.42 6.20
CA GLY A 188 1.21 -17.28 7.27
C GLY A 188 2.61 -17.68 6.80
N LEU A 189 3.63 -16.96 7.27
CA LEU A 189 5.03 -17.21 6.90
C LEU A 189 5.71 -18.28 7.78
N GLY A 190 4.99 -18.82 8.78
CA GLY A 190 5.50 -19.84 9.69
C GLY A 190 6.44 -19.28 10.75
N HIS A 191 7.26 -20.16 11.34
CA HIS A 191 8.19 -19.81 12.42
C HIS A 191 9.57 -20.42 12.15
N LYS A 192 10.61 -19.77 12.70
CA LYS A 192 11.96 -20.32 12.75
C LYS A 192 12.34 -20.68 14.18
N ASP A 193 12.71 -21.95 14.40
CA ASP A 193 13.20 -22.40 15.71
C ASP A 193 14.68 -22.04 15.87
N HIS A 194 14.96 -20.96 16.59
CA HIS A 194 16.31 -20.47 16.89
C HIS A 194 17.05 -21.30 17.95
N SER A 195 16.41 -22.30 18.57
CA SER A 195 17.12 -23.25 19.46
C SER A 195 17.98 -24.25 18.68
N LEU A 196 17.76 -24.38 17.37
CA LEU A 196 18.53 -25.23 16.48
C LEU A 196 19.81 -24.53 16.05
N SER A 197 20.94 -25.25 16.11
CA SER A 197 22.27 -24.72 15.75
C SER A 197 22.36 -24.12 14.33
N GLY A 198 21.52 -24.55 13.39
CA GLY A 198 21.48 -24.02 12.02
C GLY A 198 20.67 -22.72 11.84
N ASN A 199 19.99 -22.28 12.90
CA ASN A 199 19.12 -21.11 12.90
C ASN A 199 19.61 -20.03 13.89
N ALA A 200 20.86 -20.09 14.36
CA ALA A 200 21.39 -19.06 15.24
C ALA A 200 21.36 -17.68 14.54
N LEU A 201 21.12 -16.62 15.32
CA LEU A 201 21.28 -15.24 14.85
C LEU A 201 22.78 -14.94 14.69
N ASP A 202 23.16 -14.19 13.66
CA ASP A 202 24.56 -13.80 13.41
C ASP A 202 25.02 -12.61 14.28
#